data_AF-A0A1C5NWD4-F1
#
_entry.id   AF-A0A1C5NWD4-F1
#
_cell.length_a   1.000
_cell.length_b   1.000
_cell.length_c   1.000
_cell.angle_alpha   90.00
_cell.angle_beta   90.00
_cell.angle_gamma   90.00
#
_symmetry.space_group_name_H-M   'P 1'
#
loop_
_entity.id
_entity.type
_entity.pdbx_description
1 polymer ?
#
loop_
_entity_poly.entity_id
_entity_poly.type
_entity_poly.pdbx_seq_one_letter_code
_entity_poly.pdbx_strand_id
1 'polypeptide(L)'
;MLYQKLNITSQRMASAGDVSKKTLKQSFNVYLENKEELAVITSSEYVAYDTFTDRKSIFEWLKSNETIYSNQDDYVTVINHLCDYKEKHSYSYGQKEDKKCYSNIYGHFLEIMIPDLKNEEKHTFIKNYMSSLHPCYKLKSFLYCYKFTKQGKGNYIQVLCFTRKYFKRKQEKKLKYNRDFYWNPNTKKISKKDDIDAVLLHKKGDVKKDIDGNTLKETFYVSPVEEKVFKYRTIKNLRNRLVKIIEYVKLLKDRDYWKHQIKYFSRITIKKSSFKNKEKLTAKNQMIARINASVINMQEALYKSKYWYDVERSFHKLIHHIDKTLYQTNWHDPISGNSVYLGTNQSVASIKDNLTLFENFINQLLNSWWYDEIYLGFERNY
;
A
#
# COMPACT_ATOMS: atom_id res chain seq x y z
N MET A 1 -50.48 -0.64 -24.03
CA MET A 1 -50.51 -0.02 -22.68
C MET A 1 -49.10 0.48 -22.38
N LEU A 2 -48.80 1.73 -22.74
CA LEU A 2 -48.75 2.91 -21.85
C LEU A 2 -47.51 2.87 -20.92
N TYR A 3 -46.37 3.39 -21.37
CA TYR A 3 -45.89 4.79 -21.19
C TYR A 3 -45.65 5.24 -19.74
N GLN A 4 -44.38 5.58 -19.49
CA GLN A 4 -43.84 6.68 -18.65
C GLN A 4 -44.43 6.94 -17.25
N LYS A 5 -43.52 7.07 -16.26
CA LYS A 5 -43.39 8.34 -15.51
C LYS A 5 -42.02 8.48 -14.85
N LEU A 6 -41.21 9.35 -15.46
CA LEU A 6 -40.25 10.20 -14.78
C LEU A 6 -40.99 10.99 -13.68
N ASN A 7 -40.44 11.04 -12.48
CA ASN A 7 -40.72 12.11 -11.53
C ASN A 7 -39.39 12.73 -11.10
N ILE A 8 -39.06 13.80 -11.81
CA ILE A 8 -38.15 14.85 -11.36
C ILE A 8 -38.95 15.69 -10.37
N THR A 9 -38.50 15.77 -9.12
CA THR A 9 -38.89 16.89 -8.25
C THR A 9 -37.63 17.62 -7.86
N SER A 10 -37.39 18.76 -8.50
CA SER A 10 -36.44 19.76 -8.06
C SER A 10 -37.05 20.52 -6.88
N GLN A 11 -36.35 20.63 -5.76
CA GLN A 11 -36.53 21.77 -4.86
C GLN A 11 -35.18 22.34 -4.41
N ARG A 12 -34.91 23.49 -5.03
CA ARG A 12 -34.17 24.68 -4.60
C ARG A 12 -33.27 24.64 -3.37
N MET A 13 -32.09 25.19 -3.63
CA MET A 13 -31.13 25.87 -2.75
C MET A 13 -31.72 26.51 -1.49
N ALA A 14 -31.05 26.25 -0.35
CA ALA A 14 -30.97 27.18 0.76
C ALA A 14 -29.55 27.14 1.38
N SER A 15 -28.92 28.32 1.31
CA SER A 15 -27.92 28.91 2.22
C SER A 15 -26.67 28.13 2.64
N ALA A 16 -25.53 28.68 2.19
CA ALA A 16 -24.26 28.62 2.87
C ALA A 16 -24.38 29.14 4.33
N GLY A 17 -23.67 28.47 5.24
CA GLY A 17 -23.48 28.91 6.61
C GLY A 17 -23.56 27.76 7.60
N ASP A 18 -22.46 27.06 7.83
CA ASP A 18 -21.78 27.07 9.13
C ASP A 18 -20.55 26.15 9.08
N VAL A 19 -19.36 26.76 8.94
CA VAL A 19 -18.07 26.06 8.97
C VAL A 19 -17.72 25.79 10.44
N SER A 20 -18.42 24.84 11.07
CA SER A 20 -17.93 24.25 12.31
C SER A 20 -16.92 23.15 11.97
N LYS A 21 -15.63 23.48 12.17
CA LYS A 21 -14.52 22.52 12.21
C LYS A 21 -14.77 21.50 13.33
N LYS A 22 -15.58 20.47 13.07
CA LYS A 22 -15.65 19.27 13.89
C LYS A 22 -14.60 18.30 13.42
N THR A 23 -13.50 18.24 14.16
CA THR A 23 -12.45 17.21 14.06
C THR A 23 -13.08 15.84 14.33
N LEU A 24 -13.59 15.21 13.27
CA LEU A 24 -14.13 13.86 13.31
C LEU A 24 -12.99 12.85 13.50
N LYS A 25 -12.82 12.38 14.74
CA LYS A 25 -12.17 11.08 15.00
C LYS A 25 -13.13 9.98 14.52
N GLN A 26 -13.27 9.85 13.20
CA GLN A 26 -13.95 8.72 12.57
C GLN A 26 -12.95 7.58 12.41
N SER A 27 -13.15 6.50 13.15
CA SER A 27 -12.81 5.14 12.74
C SER A 27 -14.02 4.62 11.97
N PHE A 28 -13.98 4.77 10.65
CA PHE A 28 -15.00 4.20 9.79
C PHE A 28 -14.62 2.76 9.49
N ASN A 29 -15.34 1.82 10.11
CA ASN A 29 -15.52 0.49 9.56
C ASN A 29 -16.64 0.64 8.52
N VAL A 30 -16.27 0.74 7.25
CA VAL A 30 -17.24 0.65 6.16
C VAL A 30 -17.42 -0.82 5.86
N TYR A 31 -18.55 -1.38 6.28
CA TYR A 31 -19.09 -2.58 5.67
C TYR A 31 -19.52 -2.20 4.25
N LEU A 32 -18.85 -2.79 3.26
CA LEU A 32 -19.36 -2.76 1.90
C LEU A 32 -20.40 -3.87 1.82
N GLU A 33 -21.67 -3.47 1.99
CA GLU A 33 -22.79 -4.23 1.44
C GLU A 33 -22.66 -4.18 -0.08
N ASN A 34 -21.95 -5.17 -0.59
CA ASN A 34 -22.17 -5.90 -1.83
C ASN A 34 -20.86 -6.62 -2.14
N LYS A 35 -20.98 -7.94 -2.30
CA LYS A 35 -19.96 -8.84 -2.84
C LYS A 35 -19.67 -8.48 -4.30
N GLU A 36 -19.13 -7.29 -4.56
CA GLU A 36 -18.35 -7.07 -5.77
C GLU A 36 -16.96 -7.62 -5.48
N GLU A 37 -16.75 -8.86 -5.92
CA GLU A 37 -15.44 -9.45 -6.11
C GLU A 37 -14.54 -8.39 -6.76
N LEU A 38 -13.60 -7.84 -5.99
CA LEU A 38 -12.60 -6.90 -6.50
C LEU A 38 -11.51 -7.66 -7.26
N ALA A 39 -11.93 -8.42 -8.27
CA ALA A 39 -11.08 -8.99 -9.30
C ALA A 39 -10.82 -7.93 -10.37
N VAL A 40 -9.77 -7.13 -10.16
CA VAL A 40 -9.15 -6.41 -11.28
C VAL A 40 -7.67 -6.74 -11.22
N ILE A 41 -7.32 -7.78 -11.98
CA ILE A 41 -5.95 -8.20 -12.29
C ILE A 41 -5.38 -7.11 -13.21
N THR A 42 -4.65 -6.17 -12.62
CA THR A 42 -3.74 -5.30 -13.38
C THR A 42 -2.34 -5.60 -12.89
N SER A 43 -1.51 -6.11 -13.80
CA SER A 43 -0.06 -6.31 -13.69
C SER A 43 0.44 -7.04 -12.44
N SER A 44 0.37 -8.38 -12.40
CA SER A 44 1.17 -9.27 -11.53
C SER A 44 1.18 -9.03 -10.00
N GLU A 45 0.41 -8.07 -9.51
CA GLU A 45 0.44 -7.60 -8.12
C GLU A 45 -0.96 -7.59 -7.56
N TYR A 46 -1.23 -8.59 -6.72
CA TYR A 46 -2.53 -8.78 -6.11
C TYR A 46 -2.41 -8.71 -4.59
N VAL A 47 -3.32 -7.96 -4.00
CA VAL A 47 -3.57 -7.96 -2.57
C VAL A 47 -5.08 -7.92 -2.31
N ALA A 48 -5.55 -8.81 -1.45
CA ALA A 48 -6.86 -8.74 -0.83
C ALA A 48 -6.74 -8.21 0.60
N TYR A 49 -7.78 -7.53 1.08
CA TYR A 49 -7.90 -7.09 2.46
C TYR A 49 -9.30 -7.40 2.96
N ASP A 50 -9.38 -8.03 4.13
CA ASP A 50 -10.63 -8.30 4.83
C ASP A 50 -10.43 -8.20 6.36
N THR A 51 -11.48 -8.47 7.12
CA THR A 51 -11.48 -8.40 8.59
C THR A 51 -12.17 -9.61 9.19
N PHE A 52 -11.60 -10.11 10.28
CA PHE A 52 -12.27 -11.08 11.14
C PHE A 52 -13.21 -10.36 12.10
N THR A 53 -14.47 -10.76 12.13
CA THR A 53 -15.53 -10.13 12.94
C THR A 53 -15.78 -10.80 14.27
N ASP A 54 -15.18 -11.96 14.50
CA ASP A 54 -15.40 -12.80 15.66
C ASP A 54 -14.18 -13.70 15.94
N ARG A 55 -14.14 -14.23 17.17
CA ARG A 55 -13.10 -15.15 17.63
C ARG A 55 -13.08 -16.45 16.84
N LYS A 56 -14.25 -17.03 16.54
CA LYS A 56 -14.36 -18.36 15.90
C LYS A 56 -13.68 -18.34 14.53
N SER A 57 -13.95 -17.33 13.71
CA SER A 57 -13.34 -17.16 12.39
C SER A 57 -11.80 -17.05 12.45
N ILE A 58 -11.24 -16.41 13.48
CA ILE A 58 -9.77 -16.36 13.70
C ILE A 58 -9.23 -17.76 14.00
N PHE A 59 -9.85 -18.49 14.92
CA PHE A 59 -9.38 -19.81 15.30
C PHE A 59 -9.64 -20.87 14.22
N GLU A 60 -10.64 -20.70 13.37
CA GLU A 60 -10.80 -21.50 12.16
C GLU A 60 -9.67 -21.27 11.17
N TRP A 61 -9.27 -20.00 10.96
CA TRP A 61 -8.10 -19.69 10.14
C TRP A 61 -6.80 -20.31 10.69
N LEU A 62 -6.67 -20.40 12.03
CA LEU A 62 -5.53 -21.05 12.70
C LEU A 62 -5.56 -22.58 12.66
N LYS A 63 -6.71 -23.21 12.38
CA LYS A 63 -6.86 -24.68 12.32
C LYS A 63 -6.47 -25.26 10.97
N SER A 64 -6.03 -24.44 10.01
CA SER A 64 -5.72 -24.89 8.67
C SER A 64 -4.56 -25.89 8.61
N ASN A 65 -4.58 -26.75 7.58
CA ASN A 65 -3.51 -27.73 7.34
C ASN A 65 -2.15 -27.11 7.00
N GLU A 66 -2.09 -25.82 6.67
CA GLU A 66 -0.81 -25.15 6.39
C GLU A 66 -0.07 -24.78 7.67
N THR A 67 1.27 -24.83 7.60
CA THR A 67 2.13 -24.34 8.68
C THR A 67 1.92 -22.85 8.92
N ILE A 68 1.63 -22.50 10.17
CA ILE A 68 1.47 -21.11 10.61
C ILE A 68 2.79 -20.60 11.16
N TYR A 69 3.24 -19.48 10.63
CA TYR A 69 4.38 -18.72 11.10
C TYR A 69 3.91 -17.44 11.78
N SER A 70 4.75 -16.87 12.63
CA SER A 70 4.41 -15.66 13.38
C SER A 70 5.65 -14.84 13.69
N ASN A 71 5.46 -13.55 13.96
CA ASN A 71 6.52 -12.70 14.52
C ASN A 71 6.72 -12.88 16.04
N GLN A 72 5.87 -13.69 16.68
CA GLN A 72 5.93 -14.06 18.11
C GLN A 72 5.71 -15.56 18.29
N ASP A 73 6.46 -16.17 19.20
CA ASP A 73 6.45 -17.62 19.40
C ASP A 73 5.19 -18.07 20.15
N ASP A 74 4.71 -17.27 21.10
CA ASP A 74 3.52 -17.48 21.94
C ASP A 74 2.22 -16.92 21.34
N TYR A 75 2.13 -16.87 20.00
CA TYR A 75 1.08 -16.14 19.28
C TYR A 75 -0.34 -16.56 19.66
N VAL A 76 -0.60 -17.85 19.94
CA VAL A 76 -1.94 -18.33 20.32
C VAL A 76 -2.42 -17.68 21.62
N THR A 77 -1.54 -17.58 22.62
CA THR A 77 -1.82 -16.91 23.91
C THR A 77 -2.08 -15.42 23.70
N VAL A 78 -1.27 -14.78 22.84
CA VAL A 78 -1.45 -13.37 22.49
C VAL A 78 -2.79 -13.13 21.78
N ILE A 79 -3.19 -14.00 20.86
CA ILE A 79 -4.50 -13.94 20.17
C ILE A 79 -5.64 -14.06 21.17
N ASN A 80 -5.56 -14.98 22.12
CA ASN A 80 -6.57 -15.12 23.16
C ASN A 80 -6.74 -13.82 23.95
N HIS A 81 -5.64 -13.22 24.43
CA HIS A 81 -5.72 -11.94 25.14
C HIS A 81 -6.29 -10.78 24.31
N LEU A 82 -5.99 -10.76 23.01
CA LEU A 82 -6.57 -9.78 22.07
C LEU A 82 -8.08 -9.99 21.90
N CYS A 83 -8.52 -11.23 21.75
CA CYS A 83 -9.94 -11.60 21.63
C CYS A 83 -10.71 -11.32 22.92
N ASP A 84 -10.18 -11.74 24.08
CA ASP A 84 -10.81 -11.52 25.39
C ASP A 84 -11.02 -10.03 25.66
N TYR A 85 -10.02 -9.21 25.33
CA TYR A 85 -10.14 -7.76 25.46
C TYR A 85 -11.21 -7.21 24.53
N LYS A 86 -11.29 -7.70 23.28
CA LYS A 86 -12.29 -7.27 22.31
C LYS A 86 -13.69 -7.65 22.76
N GLU A 87 -13.91 -8.87 23.23
CA GLU A 87 -15.21 -9.36 23.73
C GLU A 87 -15.69 -8.49 24.90
N LYS A 88 -14.82 -8.27 25.89
CA LYS A 88 -15.13 -7.47 27.09
C LYS A 88 -15.49 -6.01 26.77
N HIS A 89 -14.93 -5.46 25.69
CA HIS A 89 -15.11 -4.05 25.31
C HIS A 89 -15.95 -3.87 24.04
N SER A 90 -16.51 -4.96 23.51
CA SER A 90 -17.36 -4.93 22.33
C SER A 90 -18.67 -4.22 22.66
N TYR A 91 -19.10 -3.32 21.76
CA TYR A 91 -20.41 -2.68 21.89
C TYR A 91 -21.45 -3.56 21.19
N SER A 92 -22.52 -3.90 21.90
CA SER A 92 -23.74 -4.45 21.32
C SER A 92 -24.60 -3.29 20.80
N TYR A 93 -24.43 -2.91 19.53
CA TYR A 93 -25.34 -1.95 18.91
C TYR A 93 -26.67 -2.65 18.61
N GLY A 94 -27.78 -2.08 19.08
CA GLY A 94 -29.11 -2.51 18.65
C GLY A 94 -29.23 -2.31 17.13
N GLN A 95 -29.60 -3.37 16.40
CA GLN A 95 -29.92 -3.29 14.98
C GLN A 95 -31.05 -2.28 14.80
N LYS A 96 -30.75 -1.12 14.21
CA LYS A 96 -31.77 -0.22 13.67
C LYS A 96 -31.62 -0.29 12.16
N GLU A 97 -32.69 -0.64 11.48
CA GLU A 97 -32.74 -0.92 10.03
C GLU A 97 -32.10 0.19 9.17
N ASP A 98 -32.11 1.45 9.64
CA ASP A 98 -31.59 2.60 8.89
C ASP A 98 -30.22 3.15 9.34
N LYS A 99 -29.49 2.47 10.24
CA LYS A 99 -28.18 2.97 10.73
C LYS A 99 -27.07 1.98 10.45
N LYS A 100 -25.98 2.47 9.86
CA LYS A 100 -24.72 1.74 9.63
C LYS A 100 -24.37 0.87 10.84
N CYS A 101 -24.47 -0.45 10.68
CA CYS A 101 -24.07 -1.40 11.70
C CYS A 101 -22.54 -1.33 11.85
N TYR A 102 -22.09 -0.91 13.03
CA TYR A 102 -20.68 -1.01 13.40
C TYR A 102 -20.39 -2.47 13.76
N SER A 103 -19.42 -3.08 13.10
CA SER A 103 -18.91 -4.37 13.56
C SER A 103 -17.71 -4.20 14.49
N ASN A 104 -17.55 -5.22 15.33
CA ASN A 104 -16.34 -5.42 16.09
C ASN A 104 -15.31 -6.14 15.21
N ILE A 105 -14.24 -5.45 14.82
CA ILE A 105 -13.09 -6.07 14.16
C ILE A 105 -12.21 -6.73 15.22
N TYR A 106 -12.03 -8.04 15.14
CA TYR A 106 -11.15 -8.83 16.01
C TYR A 106 -9.73 -8.93 15.43
N GLY A 107 -9.61 -8.99 14.11
CA GLY A 107 -8.33 -9.07 13.41
C GLY A 107 -8.46 -8.63 11.96
N HIS A 108 -7.33 -8.39 11.31
CA HIS A 108 -7.26 -8.01 9.91
C HIS A 108 -6.66 -9.14 9.09
N PHE A 109 -7.21 -9.36 7.90
CA PHE A 109 -6.77 -10.36 6.95
C PHE A 109 -6.15 -9.67 5.72
N LEU A 110 -5.01 -10.19 5.28
CA LEU A 110 -4.42 -9.84 3.98
C LEU A 110 -4.11 -11.12 3.22
N GLU A 111 -4.40 -11.13 1.93
CA GLU A 111 -3.92 -12.17 1.02
C GLU A 111 -3.06 -11.53 -0.05
N ILE A 112 -1.78 -11.88 -0.09
CA ILE A 112 -0.76 -11.21 -0.91
C ILE A 112 -0.26 -12.20 -1.93
N MET A 113 -0.43 -11.92 -3.22
CA MET A 113 0.18 -12.73 -4.27
C MET A 113 1.68 -12.43 -4.35
N ILE A 114 2.48 -13.48 -4.41
CA ILE A 114 3.93 -13.39 -4.49
C ILE A 114 4.45 -14.12 -5.74
N PRO A 115 5.59 -13.69 -6.31
CA PRO A 115 6.26 -14.45 -7.34
C PRO A 115 6.74 -15.79 -6.80
N ASP A 116 7.21 -16.66 -7.69
CA ASP A 116 7.82 -17.91 -7.27
C ASP A 116 9.16 -17.61 -6.57
N LEU A 117 9.17 -17.80 -5.25
CA LEU A 117 10.26 -17.44 -4.36
C LEU A 117 10.72 -18.69 -3.60
N LYS A 118 12.00 -18.75 -3.24
CA LYS A 118 12.48 -19.78 -2.29
C LYS A 118 11.91 -19.51 -0.89
N ASN A 119 11.81 -20.54 -0.05
CA ASN A 119 11.15 -20.41 1.26
C ASN A 119 11.75 -19.29 2.12
N GLU A 120 13.07 -19.16 2.22
CA GLU A 120 13.73 -18.08 2.97
C GLU A 120 13.40 -16.68 2.43
N GLU A 121 13.29 -16.55 1.11
CA GLU A 121 12.91 -15.30 0.46
C GLU A 121 11.44 -14.95 0.74
N LYS A 122 10.54 -15.94 0.83
CA LYS A 122 9.14 -15.72 1.21
C LYS A 122 9.04 -15.13 2.62
N HIS A 123 9.80 -15.66 3.57
CA HIS A 123 9.85 -15.13 4.95
C HIS A 123 10.41 -13.70 5.01
N THR A 124 11.46 -13.44 4.23
CA THR A 124 12.05 -12.10 4.13
C THR A 124 11.08 -11.10 3.49
N PHE A 125 10.37 -11.53 2.45
CA PHE A 125 9.36 -10.73 1.77
C PHE A 125 8.26 -10.28 2.74
N ILE A 126 7.63 -11.21 3.47
CA ILE A 126 6.54 -10.86 4.39
C ILE A 126 7.02 -9.98 5.54
N LYS A 127 8.23 -10.21 6.08
CA LYS A 127 8.82 -9.36 7.12
C LYS A 127 8.99 -7.91 6.64
N ASN A 128 9.49 -7.73 5.42
CA ASN A 128 9.65 -6.41 4.80
C ASN A 128 8.29 -5.77 4.46
N TYR A 129 7.34 -6.57 4.01
CA TYR A 129 5.97 -6.13 3.73
C TYR A 129 5.29 -5.58 4.99
N MET A 130 5.26 -6.36 6.07
CA MET A 130 4.63 -5.94 7.33
C MET A 130 5.32 -4.73 7.95
N SER A 131 6.65 -4.65 7.87
CA SER A 131 7.43 -3.50 8.36
C SER A 131 7.13 -2.21 7.56
N SER A 132 6.85 -2.35 6.26
CA SER A 132 6.50 -1.26 5.35
C SER A 132 5.02 -0.87 5.47
N LEU A 133 4.15 -1.82 5.80
CA LEU A 133 2.74 -1.58 6.09
C LEU A 133 2.57 -0.66 7.29
N HIS A 134 3.29 -0.94 8.38
CA HIS A 134 3.40 -0.05 9.50
C HIS A 134 4.66 -0.34 10.34
N PRO A 135 5.41 0.68 10.80
CA PRO A 135 6.60 0.47 11.61
C PRO A 135 6.37 -0.31 12.91
N CYS A 136 5.14 -0.34 13.43
CA CYS A 136 4.82 -1.07 14.66
C CYS A 136 5.07 -2.58 14.55
N TYR A 137 4.94 -3.16 13.36
CA TYR A 137 5.18 -4.59 13.12
C TYR A 137 6.66 -4.99 13.09
N LYS A 138 7.59 -4.00 13.12
CA LYS A 138 9.02 -4.27 13.35
C LYS A 138 9.28 -4.81 14.76
N LEU A 139 8.40 -4.47 15.71
CA LEU A 139 8.50 -4.89 17.10
C LEU A 139 7.62 -6.13 17.34
N LYS A 140 8.08 -7.04 18.21
CA LYS A 140 7.28 -8.17 18.73
C LYS A 140 6.14 -7.74 19.68
N SER A 141 5.65 -6.50 19.57
CA SER A 141 4.55 -5.99 20.39
C SER A 141 3.23 -5.88 19.63
N PHE A 142 3.26 -5.97 18.31
CA PHE A 142 2.07 -6.10 17.47
C PHE A 142 2.14 -7.44 16.77
N LEU A 143 1.10 -8.24 16.92
CA LEU A 143 1.10 -9.60 16.41
C LEU A 143 0.70 -9.62 14.93
N TYR A 144 1.42 -10.42 14.15
CA TYR A 144 0.92 -10.96 12.90
C TYR A 144 1.36 -12.42 12.74
N CYS A 145 0.43 -13.22 12.23
CA CYS A 145 0.64 -14.61 11.84
C CYS A 145 0.48 -14.70 10.32
N TYR A 146 1.16 -15.63 9.68
CA TYR A 146 1.07 -15.82 8.25
C TYR A 146 1.28 -17.28 7.85
N LYS A 147 0.75 -17.64 6.68
CA LYS A 147 0.92 -18.96 6.09
C LYS A 147 1.09 -18.83 4.58
N PHE A 148 1.82 -19.78 3.99
CA PHE A 148 2.00 -19.85 2.55
C PHE A 148 0.95 -20.78 1.96
N THR A 149 0.24 -20.28 0.97
CA THR A 149 -0.83 -21.03 0.30
C THR A 149 -0.61 -20.99 -1.21
N LYS A 150 -1.19 -21.96 -1.91
CA LYS A 150 -1.18 -22.03 -3.37
C LYS A 150 -2.62 -22.15 -3.83
N GLN A 151 -3.04 -21.26 -4.72
CA GLN A 151 -4.37 -21.31 -5.34
C GLN A 151 -4.16 -21.35 -6.85
N GLY A 152 -4.53 -22.48 -7.47
CA GLY A 152 -4.20 -22.76 -8.86
C GLY A 152 -2.70 -22.68 -9.13
N LYS A 153 -2.30 -21.78 -10.04
CA LYS A 153 -0.88 -21.50 -10.37
C LYS A 153 -0.26 -20.37 -9.53
N GLY A 154 -1.05 -19.67 -8.72
CA GLY A 154 -0.57 -18.54 -7.93
C GLY A 154 -0.04 -18.96 -6.56
N ASN A 155 1.05 -18.31 -6.13
CA ASN A 155 1.59 -18.41 -4.78
C ASN A 155 1.11 -17.23 -3.94
N TYR A 156 0.62 -17.48 -2.73
CA TYR A 156 0.05 -16.45 -1.87
C TYR A 156 0.61 -16.53 -0.44
N ILE A 157 0.67 -15.38 0.21
CA ILE A 157 0.86 -15.26 1.65
C ILE A 157 -0.44 -14.76 2.24
N GLN A 158 -1.07 -15.59 3.07
CA GLN A 158 -2.21 -15.17 3.89
C GLN A 158 -1.69 -14.69 5.24
N VAL A 159 -2.17 -13.53 5.68
CA VAL A 159 -1.69 -12.84 6.88
C VAL A 159 -2.88 -12.49 7.76
N LEU A 160 -2.84 -12.94 9.00
CA LEU A 160 -3.67 -12.46 10.09
C LEU A 160 -2.85 -11.45 10.89
N CYS A 161 -3.34 -10.22 11.06
CA CYS A 161 -2.62 -9.20 11.81
C CYS A 161 -3.54 -8.36 12.72
N PHE A 162 -2.96 -7.86 13.80
CA PHE A 162 -3.68 -7.11 14.83
C PHE A 162 -3.12 -5.69 14.94
N THR A 163 -4.01 -4.74 15.24
CA THR A 163 -3.70 -3.30 15.36
C THR A 163 -3.54 -2.85 16.81
N ARG A 164 -3.63 -3.78 17.76
CA ARG A 164 -3.53 -3.50 19.19
C ARG A 164 -2.21 -4.03 19.72
N LYS A 165 -1.51 -3.20 20.49
CA LYS A 165 -0.26 -3.57 21.14
C LYS A 165 -0.52 -4.61 22.23
N TYR A 166 0.27 -5.68 22.24
CA TYR A 166 0.36 -6.65 23.32
C TYR A 166 1.48 -6.28 24.32
N PHE A 167 1.22 -6.49 25.59
CA PHE A 167 2.15 -6.33 26.69
C PHE A 167 2.45 -7.71 27.29
N LYS A 168 3.72 -8.13 27.27
CA LYS A 168 4.15 -9.37 27.93
C LYS A 168 3.87 -9.36 29.44
N ARG A 169 3.95 -8.18 30.06
CA ARG A 169 3.61 -7.99 31.47
C ARG A 169 2.19 -7.46 31.60
N LYS A 170 1.43 -8.07 32.52
CA LYS A 170 0.10 -7.62 32.91
C LYS A 170 0.15 -6.14 33.31
N GLN A 171 -0.72 -5.33 32.74
CA GLN A 171 -0.89 -3.92 33.08
C GLN A 171 -2.08 -3.76 34.01
N GLU A 172 -2.04 -2.74 34.86
CA GLU A 172 -3.16 -2.37 35.75
C GLU A 172 -3.58 -0.93 35.52
N LYS A 173 -4.89 -0.67 35.59
CA LYS A 173 -5.45 0.68 35.57
C LYS A 173 -6.56 0.80 36.60
N LYS A 174 -6.51 1.86 37.40
CA LYS A 174 -7.59 2.20 38.33
C LYS A 174 -8.86 2.54 37.54
N LEU A 175 -9.98 1.91 37.91
CA LEU A 175 -11.27 2.22 37.32
C LEU A 175 -11.74 3.58 37.82
N LYS A 176 -12.23 4.41 36.91
CA LYS A 176 -12.73 5.76 37.20
C LYS A 176 -14.15 5.94 36.69
N TYR A 177 -14.94 6.79 37.33
CA TYR A 177 -16.25 7.17 36.84
C TYR A 177 -16.12 7.99 35.54
N ASN A 178 -16.84 7.58 34.50
CA ASN A 178 -16.81 8.21 33.17
C ASN A 178 -17.71 9.45 33.05
N ARG A 179 -18.61 9.65 34.02
CA ARG A 179 -19.54 10.76 34.15
C ARG A 179 -19.82 11.04 35.63
N ASP A 180 -20.44 12.18 35.89
CA ASP A 180 -21.00 12.49 37.20
C ASP A 180 -22.22 11.60 37.47
N PHE A 181 -22.31 11.06 38.68
CA PHE A 181 -23.42 10.22 39.13
C PHE A 181 -24.21 10.95 40.19
N TYR A 182 -25.43 11.35 39.83
CA TYR A 182 -26.38 11.96 40.74
C TYR A 182 -27.36 10.89 41.27
N TRP A 183 -27.71 11.00 42.54
CA TRP A 183 -28.58 10.08 43.25
C TRP A 183 -29.65 10.88 43.98
N ASN A 184 -30.91 10.49 43.81
CA ASN A 184 -32.00 11.09 44.58
C ASN A 184 -32.28 10.20 45.82
N PRO A 185 -32.06 10.71 47.04
CA PRO A 185 -32.24 9.95 48.28
C PRO A 185 -33.71 9.62 48.57
N ASN A 186 -34.65 10.46 48.12
CA ASN A 186 -36.09 10.28 48.33
C ASN A 186 -36.63 9.14 47.46
N THR A 187 -36.22 9.08 46.19
CA THR A 187 -36.67 8.05 45.24
C THR A 187 -35.79 6.80 45.21
N LYS A 188 -34.63 6.84 45.88
CA LYS A 188 -33.59 5.81 45.88
C LYS A 188 -33.21 5.37 44.46
N LYS A 189 -33.06 6.33 43.55
CA LYS A 189 -32.72 6.08 42.13
C LYS A 189 -31.61 7.02 41.65
N ILE A 190 -30.89 6.55 40.63
CA ILE A 190 -29.95 7.39 39.87
C ILE A 190 -30.77 8.50 39.20
N SER A 191 -30.35 9.75 39.42
CA SER A 191 -31.05 10.93 38.90
C SER A 191 -30.15 11.78 38.00
N LYS A 192 -30.68 12.93 37.55
CA LYS A 192 -29.99 13.95 36.77
C LYS A 192 -29.62 15.13 37.68
N LYS A 193 -28.71 15.97 37.21
CA LYS A 193 -28.27 17.18 37.92
C LYS A 193 -29.42 18.14 38.25
N ASP A 194 -30.42 18.20 37.38
CA ASP A 194 -31.50 19.20 37.44
C ASP A 194 -32.69 18.75 38.31
N ASP A 195 -32.63 17.56 38.90
CA ASP A 195 -33.63 17.10 39.87
C ASP A 195 -33.37 17.74 41.23
N ILE A 196 -34.40 18.33 41.82
CA ILE A 196 -34.34 19.22 42.99
C ILE A 196 -33.70 18.51 44.19
N ASP A 197 -33.98 17.22 44.36
CA ASP A 197 -33.48 16.42 45.47
C ASP A 197 -32.22 15.62 45.13
N ALA A 198 -31.63 15.81 43.94
CA ALA A 198 -30.49 15.00 43.50
C ALA A 198 -29.17 15.45 44.14
N VAL A 199 -28.45 14.49 44.72
CA VAL A 199 -27.13 14.68 45.33
C VAL A 199 -26.06 14.05 44.44
N LEU A 200 -24.93 14.75 44.26
CA LEU A 200 -23.78 14.20 43.55
C LEU A 200 -23.11 13.11 44.40
N LEU A 201 -23.21 11.86 43.98
CA LEU A 201 -22.62 10.72 44.66
C LEU A 201 -21.15 10.53 44.28
N HIS A 202 -20.85 10.62 42.97
CA HIS A 202 -19.49 10.49 42.45
C HIS A 202 -19.25 11.45 41.31
N LYS A 203 -18.08 12.08 41.30
CA LYS A 203 -17.66 12.97 40.22
C LYS A 203 -16.97 12.17 39.12
N LYS A 204 -17.09 12.66 37.89
CA LYS A 204 -16.32 12.18 36.75
C LYS A 204 -14.83 12.25 37.07
N GLY A 205 -14.15 11.13 36.89
CA GLY A 205 -12.72 10.99 37.17
C GLY A 205 -12.39 10.42 38.56
N ASP A 206 -13.37 10.35 39.46
CA ASP A 206 -13.19 9.73 40.78
C ASP A 206 -12.93 8.22 40.61
N VAL A 207 -12.09 7.69 41.50
CA VAL A 207 -11.71 6.27 41.49
C VAL A 207 -12.85 5.45 42.06
N LYS A 208 -13.24 4.39 41.34
CA LYS A 208 -14.27 3.46 41.82
C LYS A 208 -13.70 2.63 42.97
N LYS A 209 -14.50 2.48 44.03
CA LYS A 209 -14.19 1.62 45.17
C LYS A 209 -15.19 0.47 45.25
N ASP A 210 -14.78 -0.67 45.79
CA ASP A 210 -15.68 -1.75 46.15
C ASP A 210 -16.42 -1.45 47.47
N ILE A 211 -17.24 -2.41 47.91
CA ILE A 211 -18.05 -2.31 49.14
C ILE A 211 -17.15 -2.16 50.37
N ASP A 212 -15.95 -2.74 50.33
CA ASP A 212 -14.95 -2.69 51.41
C ASP A 212 -14.06 -1.44 51.34
N GLY A 213 -14.30 -0.54 50.37
CA GLY A 213 -13.58 0.72 50.20
C GLY A 213 -12.24 0.61 49.45
N ASN A 214 -11.88 -0.58 48.94
CA ASN A 214 -10.67 -0.79 48.15
C ASN A 214 -10.83 -0.28 46.72
N THR A 215 -9.73 0.21 46.14
CA THR A 215 -9.74 0.71 44.77
C THR A 215 -9.95 -0.40 43.76
N LEU A 216 -11.00 -0.28 42.94
CA LEU A 216 -11.22 -1.18 41.83
C LEU A 216 -10.17 -0.94 40.73
N LYS A 217 -9.52 -2.02 40.31
CA LYS A 217 -8.53 -2.02 39.24
C LYS A 217 -8.98 -2.95 38.13
N GLU A 218 -8.78 -2.52 36.89
CA GLU A 218 -8.85 -3.37 35.72
C GLU A 218 -7.44 -3.75 35.30
N THR A 219 -7.27 -5.02 34.93
CA THR A 219 -6.00 -5.52 34.42
C THR A 219 -6.14 -5.97 32.98
N PHE A 220 -5.10 -5.75 32.18
CA PHE A 220 -5.12 -6.07 30.76
C PHE A 220 -3.72 -6.40 30.25
N TYR A 221 -3.65 -7.25 29.24
CA TYR A 221 -2.43 -7.59 28.51
C TYR A 221 -2.31 -6.85 27.18
N VAL A 222 -3.28 -6.02 26.82
CA VAL A 222 -3.30 -5.33 25.53
C VAL A 222 -3.64 -3.84 25.69
N SER A 223 -3.07 -3.00 24.82
CA SER A 223 -3.32 -1.55 24.84
C SER A 223 -4.80 -1.24 24.68
N PRO A 224 -5.39 -0.33 25.46
CA PRO A 224 -6.76 0.13 25.25
C PRO A 224 -6.98 0.86 23.92
N VAL A 225 -5.91 1.36 23.31
CA VAL A 225 -5.94 2.09 22.03
C VAL A 225 -5.34 1.24 20.92
N GLU A 226 -6.03 1.19 19.77
CA GLU A 226 -5.53 0.61 18.52
C GLU A 226 -4.69 1.61 17.72
N GLU A 227 -3.67 1.09 17.05
CA GLU A 227 -2.92 1.82 16.04
C GLU A 227 -3.72 1.95 14.76
N LYS A 228 -3.55 3.10 14.10
CA LYS A 228 -4.31 3.45 12.89
C LYS A 228 -3.70 2.85 11.62
N VAL A 229 -3.35 1.57 11.66
CA VAL A 229 -2.68 0.89 10.54
C VAL A 229 -3.55 0.86 9.29
N PHE A 230 -4.81 0.44 9.43
CA PHE A 230 -5.77 0.29 8.34
C PHE A 230 -6.76 1.46 8.27
N LYS A 231 -6.35 2.67 8.69
CA LYS A 231 -7.20 3.85 8.54
C LYS A 231 -7.09 4.40 7.12
N TYR A 232 -8.22 4.53 6.43
CA TYR A 232 -8.28 5.06 5.06
C TYR A 232 -9.52 5.95 4.86
N ARG A 233 -9.48 6.80 3.82
CA ARG A 233 -10.63 7.62 3.39
C ARG A 233 -11.56 6.85 2.45
N THR A 234 -10.97 6.03 1.57
CA THR A 234 -11.68 5.17 0.59
C THR A 234 -10.96 3.84 0.49
N ILE A 235 -11.69 2.76 0.18
CA ILE A 235 -11.10 1.41 0.03
C ILE A 235 -10.05 1.38 -1.10
N LYS A 236 -10.28 2.15 -2.17
CA LYS A 236 -9.32 2.34 -3.28
C LYS A 236 -7.98 2.89 -2.78
N ASN A 237 -8.00 3.86 -1.86
CA ASN A 237 -6.76 4.40 -1.28
C ASN A 237 -6.02 3.36 -0.43
N LEU A 238 -6.76 2.52 0.31
CA LEU A 238 -6.15 1.40 1.03
C LEU A 238 -5.51 0.41 0.06
N ARG A 239 -6.26 -0.06 -0.96
CA ARG A 239 -5.76 -0.99 -1.98
C ARG A 239 -4.48 -0.46 -2.64
N ASN A 240 -4.51 0.78 -3.13
CA ASN A 240 -3.34 1.40 -3.76
C ASN A 240 -2.13 1.47 -2.82
N ARG A 241 -2.35 1.75 -1.54
CA ARG A 241 -1.26 1.75 -0.55
C ARG A 241 -0.71 0.35 -0.35
N LEU A 242 -1.56 -0.66 -0.25
CA LEU A 242 -1.13 -2.05 -0.02
C LEU A 242 -0.39 -2.64 -1.23
N VAL A 243 -0.81 -2.31 -2.46
CA VAL A 243 -0.10 -2.70 -3.70
C VAL A 243 1.26 -2.01 -3.81
N LYS A 244 1.34 -0.70 -3.53
CA LYS A 244 2.63 0.02 -3.50
C LYS A 244 3.66 -0.55 -2.53
N ILE A 245 3.21 -1.22 -1.47
CA ILE A 245 4.12 -1.92 -0.56
C ILE A 245 4.70 -3.18 -1.24
N ILE A 246 3.93 -3.90 -2.05
CA ILE A 246 4.42 -5.02 -2.86
C ILE A 246 5.52 -4.51 -3.80
N GLU A 247 5.24 -3.45 -4.56
CA GLU A 247 6.20 -2.79 -5.45
C GLU A 247 7.48 -2.47 -4.66
N TYR A 248 7.36 -1.75 -3.54
CA TYR A 248 8.50 -1.35 -2.72
C TYR A 248 9.32 -2.55 -2.20
N VAL A 249 8.67 -3.62 -1.73
CA VAL A 249 9.36 -4.81 -1.23
C VAL A 249 10.09 -5.55 -2.36
N LYS A 250 9.52 -5.59 -3.57
CA LYS A 250 10.23 -6.09 -4.75
C LYS A 250 11.44 -5.22 -5.06
N LEU A 251 11.31 -3.90 -5.03
CA LEU A 251 12.44 -2.97 -5.20
C LEU A 251 13.55 -3.20 -4.16
N LEU A 252 13.19 -3.57 -2.92
CA LEU A 252 14.18 -3.89 -1.89
C LEU A 252 14.98 -5.16 -2.19
N LYS A 253 14.38 -6.15 -2.87
CA LYS A 253 15.11 -7.35 -3.34
C LYS A 253 16.13 -6.95 -4.41
N ASP A 254 15.72 -6.07 -5.30
CA ASP A 254 16.53 -5.56 -6.41
C ASP A 254 17.29 -4.28 -6.02
N ARG A 255 17.53 -4.02 -4.73
CA ARG A 255 18.05 -2.72 -4.27
C ARG A 255 19.38 -2.39 -4.92
N ASP A 256 20.23 -3.38 -5.14
CA ASP A 256 21.48 -3.19 -5.85
C ASP A 256 21.23 -2.90 -7.33
N TYR A 257 20.31 -3.59 -8.00
CA TYR A 257 19.85 -3.19 -9.35
C TYR A 257 19.39 -1.72 -9.41
N TRP A 258 18.54 -1.28 -8.47
CA TRP A 258 18.02 0.10 -8.45
C TRP A 258 19.07 1.16 -8.08
N LYS A 259 20.08 0.81 -7.27
CA LYS A 259 21.22 1.71 -7.00
C LYS A 259 22.08 1.94 -8.24
N HIS A 260 22.19 0.93 -9.10
CA HIS A 260 22.95 0.98 -10.35
C HIS A 260 22.04 1.29 -11.55
N GLN A 261 20.77 1.67 -11.33
CA GLN A 261 19.91 2.09 -12.41
C GLN A 261 20.48 3.39 -12.99
N ILE A 262 21.10 3.27 -14.16
CA ILE A 262 21.69 4.41 -14.85
C ILE A 262 20.51 5.26 -15.33
N LYS A 263 20.47 6.54 -14.93
CA LYS A 263 19.55 7.50 -15.56
C LYS A 263 20.11 7.79 -16.95
N TYR A 264 19.62 7.07 -17.95
CA TYR A 264 20.22 7.02 -19.28
C TYR A 264 20.18 8.37 -20.01
N PHE A 265 19.01 8.78 -20.51
CA PHE A 265 18.94 10.00 -21.34
C PHE A 265 17.86 10.96 -20.83
N SER A 266 18.29 12.18 -20.56
CA SER A 266 17.42 13.26 -20.09
C SER A 266 16.50 13.76 -21.18
N ARG A 267 15.21 13.95 -20.83
CA ARG A 267 14.27 14.64 -21.72
C ARG A 267 14.64 16.11 -21.85
N ILE A 268 14.42 16.68 -23.02
CA ILE A 268 14.64 18.09 -23.30
C ILE A 268 13.51 18.91 -22.67
N THR A 269 13.89 19.91 -21.87
CA THR A 269 12.95 20.86 -21.25
C THR A 269 12.29 21.73 -22.31
N ILE A 270 10.96 21.65 -22.40
CA ILE A 270 10.17 22.47 -23.32
C ILE A 270 9.87 23.82 -22.65
N LYS A 271 10.61 24.86 -23.02
CA LYS A 271 10.33 26.26 -22.61
C LYS A 271 9.16 26.84 -23.43
N LYS A 272 8.66 28.03 -23.05
CA LYS A 272 7.66 28.79 -23.84
C LYS A 272 8.17 28.91 -25.29
N SER A 273 7.51 28.20 -26.20
CA SER A 273 7.89 28.04 -27.60
C SER A 273 6.64 28.02 -28.46
N SER A 274 6.78 28.30 -29.76
CA SER A 274 5.66 28.20 -30.71
C SER A 274 5.09 26.78 -30.74
N PHE A 275 3.80 26.65 -31.10
CA PHE A 275 3.12 25.34 -31.17
C PHE A 275 3.91 24.33 -32.02
N LYS A 276 4.41 24.74 -33.20
CA LYS A 276 5.22 23.90 -34.08
C LYS A 276 6.53 23.45 -33.43
N ASN A 277 7.24 24.32 -32.70
CA ASN A 277 8.46 23.92 -32.00
C ASN A 277 8.18 23.00 -30.82
N LYS A 278 7.06 23.21 -30.12
CA LYS A 278 6.61 22.31 -29.04
C LYS A 278 6.35 20.89 -29.57
N GLU A 279 5.70 20.75 -30.73
CA GLU A 279 5.46 19.44 -31.33
C GLU A 279 6.77 18.72 -31.68
N LYS A 280 7.73 19.42 -32.31
CA LYS A 280 9.05 18.86 -32.66
C LYS A 280 9.83 18.39 -31.42
N LEU A 281 9.85 19.19 -30.36
CA LEU A 281 10.49 18.83 -29.09
C LEU A 281 9.78 17.66 -28.40
N THR A 282 8.45 17.58 -28.55
CA THR A 282 7.66 16.44 -28.04
C THR A 282 8.02 15.16 -28.79
N ALA A 283 8.16 15.20 -30.11
CA ALA A 283 8.60 14.05 -30.91
C ALA A 283 10.00 13.56 -30.49
N LYS A 284 10.95 14.50 -30.28
CA LYS A 284 12.28 14.15 -29.77
C LYS A 284 12.20 13.52 -28.36
N ASN A 285 11.39 14.06 -27.46
CA ASN A 285 11.21 13.47 -26.13
C ASN A 285 10.53 12.09 -26.15
N GLN A 286 9.64 11.82 -27.11
CA GLN A 286 9.06 10.49 -27.32
C GLN A 286 10.10 9.48 -27.80
N MET A 287 10.96 9.87 -28.74
CA MET A 287 12.11 9.06 -29.17
C MET A 287 13.04 8.73 -28.00
N ILE A 288 13.44 9.75 -27.21
CA ILE A 288 14.26 9.56 -26.00
C ILE A 288 13.60 8.58 -25.02
N ALA A 289 12.27 8.67 -24.84
CA ALA A 289 11.55 7.76 -23.97
C ALA A 289 11.58 6.30 -24.46
N ARG A 290 11.50 6.07 -25.78
CA ARG A 290 11.62 4.74 -26.38
C ARG A 290 13.03 4.17 -26.25
N ILE A 291 14.05 4.97 -26.55
CA ILE A 291 15.47 4.58 -26.34
C ILE A 291 15.71 4.23 -24.86
N ASN A 292 15.25 5.06 -23.92
CA ASN A 292 15.34 4.76 -22.49
C ASN A 292 14.67 3.42 -22.14
N ALA A 293 13.51 3.11 -22.72
CA ALA A 293 12.84 1.83 -22.49
C ALA A 293 13.66 0.64 -23.02
N SER A 294 14.24 0.74 -24.22
CA SER A 294 15.14 -0.28 -24.76
C SER A 294 16.33 -0.55 -23.84
N VAL A 295 16.98 0.52 -23.37
CA VAL A 295 18.15 0.39 -22.49
C VAL A 295 17.78 -0.17 -21.12
N ILE A 296 16.63 0.22 -20.54
CA ILE A 296 16.11 -0.37 -19.30
C ILE A 296 15.88 -1.87 -19.48
N ASN A 297 15.25 -2.28 -20.58
CA ASN A 297 15.00 -3.70 -20.86
C ASN A 297 16.31 -4.49 -20.96
N MET A 298 17.34 -3.93 -21.61
CA MET A 298 18.67 -4.54 -21.67
C MET A 298 19.30 -4.66 -20.27
N GLN A 299 19.29 -3.60 -19.47
CA GLN A 299 19.83 -3.65 -18.11
C GLN A 299 19.09 -4.70 -17.27
N GLU A 300 17.75 -4.73 -17.30
CA GLU A 300 16.97 -5.77 -16.62
C GLU A 300 17.38 -7.19 -17.03
N ALA A 301 17.58 -7.42 -18.33
CA ALA A 301 17.99 -8.71 -18.85
C ALA A 301 19.39 -9.10 -18.36
N LEU A 302 20.35 -8.16 -18.34
CA LEU A 302 21.71 -8.40 -17.81
C LEU A 302 21.67 -8.78 -16.33
N TYR A 303 20.87 -8.09 -15.53
CA TYR A 303 20.76 -8.38 -14.11
C TYR A 303 20.04 -9.70 -13.82
N LYS A 304 18.92 -9.97 -14.49
CA LYS A 304 18.19 -11.25 -14.37
C LYS A 304 19.08 -12.43 -14.76
N SER A 305 19.96 -12.23 -15.72
CA SER A 305 20.90 -13.25 -16.23
C SER A 305 22.24 -13.28 -15.47
N LYS A 306 22.45 -12.39 -14.49
CA LYS A 306 23.67 -12.25 -13.69
C LYS A 306 24.94 -11.85 -14.45
N TYR A 307 24.82 -11.31 -15.67
CA TYR A 307 25.96 -10.83 -16.46
C TYR A 307 26.36 -9.38 -16.16
N TRP A 308 25.55 -8.63 -15.41
CA TRP A 308 25.75 -7.18 -15.23
C TRP A 308 27.19 -6.81 -14.86
N TYR A 309 27.76 -7.49 -13.87
CA TYR A 309 29.08 -7.14 -13.34
C TYR A 309 30.22 -7.40 -14.33
N ASP A 310 30.05 -8.34 -15.25
CA ASP A 310 31.07 -8.68 -16.26
C ASP A 310 31.12 -7.62 -17.36
N VAL A 311 29.96 -7.07 -17.73
CA VAL A 311 29.81 -6.13 -18.85
C VAL A 311 29.57 -4.69 -18.41
N GLU A 312 29.59 -4.41 -17.10
CA GLU A 312 29.24 -3.09 -16.56
C GLU A 312 30.03 -1.97 -17.23
N ARG A 313 31.35 -2.15 -17.37
CA ARG A 313 32.23 -1.14 -17.95
C ARG A 313 31.99 -0.93 -19.44
N SER A 314 31.77 -1.99 -20.22
CA SER A 314 31.49 -1.88 -21.66
C SER A 314 30.11 -1.28 -21.91
N PHE A 315 29.12 -1.64 -21.09
CA PHE A 315 27.78 -1.06 -21.15
C PHE A 315 27.81 0.45 -20.85
N HIS A 316 28.55 0.90 -19.82
CA HIS A 316 28.70 2.34 -19.55
C HIS A 316 29.36 3.10 -20.71
N LYS A 317 30.30 2.51 -21.44
CA LYS A 317 30.89 3.13 -22.64
C LYS A 317 29.85 3.30 -23.75
N LEU A 318 29.00 2.29 -23.97
CA LEU A 318 27.88 2.36 -24.92
C LEU A 318 26.92 3.50 -24.55
N ILE A 319 26.49 3.58 -23.29
CA ILE A 319 25.58 4.64 -22.83
C ILE A 319 26.21 6.02 -23.03
N HIS A 320 27.48 6.20 -22.68
CA HIS A 320 28.18 7.46 -22.87
C HIS A 320 28.29 7.87 -24.34
N HIS A 321 28.50 6.90 -25.23
CA HIS A 321 28.53 7.13 -26.67
C HIS A 321 27.16 7.57 -27.21
N ILE A 322 26.09 6.91 -26.78
CA ILE A 322 24.72 7.29 -27.16
C ILE A 322 24.38 8.68 -26.63
N ASP A 323 24.70 8.99 -25.36
CA ASP A 323 24.41 10.28 -24.73
C ASP A 323 25.05 11.44 -25.51
N LYS A 324 26.33 11.31 -25.86
CA LYS A 324 27.06 12.28 -26.68
C LYS A 324 26.45 12.50 -28.07
N THR A 325 25.78 11.50 -28.62
CA THR A 325 25.23 11.54 -29.98
C THR A 325 23.80 12.09 -29.98
N LEU A 326 23.01 11.75 -28.97
CA LEU A 326 21.57 12.02 -28.87
C LEU A 326 21.20 13.52 -28.85
N TYR A 327 22.09 14.37 -28.34
CA TYR A 327 21.88 15.83 -28.28
C TYR A 327 22.59 16.61 -29.39
N GLN A 328 23.23 15.94 -30.35
CA GLN A 328 23.83 16.62 -31.49
C GLN A 328 22.75 17.24 -32.37
N THR A 329 23.06 18.42 -32.91
CA THR A 329 22.18 19.11 -33.87
C THR A 329 22.28 18.49 -35.26
N ASN A 330 23.46 17.98 -35.60
CA ASN A 330 23.76 17.27 -36.84
C ASN A 330 24.34 15.92 -36.48
N TRP A 331 23.72 14.85 -36.98
CA TRP A 331 24.24 13.50 -36.87
C TRP A 331 24.73 13.05 -38.24
N HIS A 332 25.90 12.42 -38.31
CA HIS A 332 26.40 11.86 -39.56
C HIS A 332 25.97 10.40 -39.63
N ASP A 333 25.14 10.07 -40.62
CA ASP A 333 24.70 8.70 -40.85
C ASP A 333 25.89 7.87 -41.37
N PRO A 334 26.34 6.85 -40.62
CA PRO A 334 27.47 6.03 -41.02
C PRO A 334 27.16 5.16 -42.25
N ILE A 335 25.89 4.95 -42.60
CA ILE A 335 25.50 4.12 -43.75
C ILE A 335 25.53 4.95 -45.03
N SER A 336 24.83 6.08 -45.06
CA SER A 336 24.76 6.93 -46.26
C SER A 336 25.90 7.94 -46.38
N GLY A 337 26.66 8.18 -45.31
CA GLY A 337 27.68 9.22 -45.24
C GLY A 337 27.12 10.65 -45.14
N ASN A 338 25.80 10.81 -45.14
CA ASN A 338 25.14 12.12 -45.16
C ASN A 338 24.99 12.71 -43.75
N SER A 339 25.01 14.04 -43.68
CA SER A 339 24.69 14.78 -42.46
C SER A 339 23.17 14.96 -42.33
N VAL A 340 22.59 14.38 -41.28
CA VAL A 340 21.18 14.43 -40.93
C VAL A 340 20.95 15.50 -39.87
N TYR A 341 20.12 16.49 -40.19
CA TYR A 341 19.78 17.57 -39.26
C TYR A 341 18.71 17.11 -38.25
N LEU A 342 19.04 17.17 -36.96
CA LEU A 342 18.17 16.79 -35.82
C LEU A 342 17.66 18.01 -35.02
N GLY A 343 18.01 19.23 -35.46
CA GLY A 343 17.55 20.47 -34.83
C GLY A 343 16.09 20.83 -35.17
N THR A 344 15.55 21.88 -34.54
CA THR A 344 14.15 22.28 -34.73
C THR A 344 13.89 23.17 -35.95
N ASN A 345 14.94 23.67 -36.62
CA ASN A 345 14.82 24.56 -37.78
C ASN A 345 14.57 23.79 -39.09
N GLN A 346 13.55 22.93 -39.08
CA GLN A 346 13.10 22.13 -40.22
C GLN A 346 11.57 21.90 -40.15
N SER A 347 10.96 21.26 -41.15
CA SER A 347 9.53 20.92 -41.10
C SER A 347 9.24 19.85 -40.02
N VAL A 348 7.97 19.76 -39.58
CA VAL A 348 7.57 18.73 -38.59
C VAL A 348 7.67 17.32 -39.18
N ALA A 349 7.38 17.14 -40.47
CA ALA A 349 7.55 15.86 -41.17
C ALA A 349 9.03 15.47 -41.22
N SER A 350 9.89 16.38 -41.71
CA SER A 350 11.34 16.16 -41.84
C SER A 350 11.98 15.78 -40.50
N ILE A 351 11.63 16.44 -39.39
CA ILE A 351 12.22 16.06 -38.10
C ILE A 351 11.74 14.68 -37.64
N LYS A 352 10.49 14.28 -37.91
CA LYS A 352 9.98 12.96 -37.51
C LYS A 352 10.70 11.85 -38.29
N ASP A 353 10.91 12.05 -39.59
CA ASP A 353 11.63 11.10 -40.44
C ASP A 353 13.10 10.99 -40.01
N ASN A 354 13.78 12.13 -39.80
CA ASN A 354 15.17 12.16 -39.34
C ASN A 354 15.35 11.54 -37.95
N LEU A 355 14.42 11.79 -37.01
CA LEU A 355 14.44 11.16 -35.70
C LEU A 355 14.19 9.65 -35.79
N THR A 356 13.39 9.17 -36.74
CA THR A 356 13.14 7.73 -36.94
C THR A 356 14.39 7.03 -37.46
N LEU A 357 15.09 7.62 -38.44
CA LEU A 357 16.37 7.11 -38.92
C LEU A 357 17.41 7.07 -37.80
N PHE A 358 17.49 8.15 -37.01
CA PHE A 358 18.40 8.23 -35.88
C PHE A 358 18.08 7.20 -34.79
N GLU A 359 16.79 7.00 -34.45
CA GLU A 359 16.35 5.99 -33.49
C GLU A 359 16.73 4.57 -33.93
N ASN A 360 16.59 4.26 -35.22
CA ASN A 360 16.99 2.97 -35.79
C ASN A 360 18.49 2.74 -35.64
N PHE A 361 19.31 3.75 -35.90
CA PHE A 361 20.76 3.68 -35.68
C PHE A 361 21.11 3.39 -34.21
N ILE A 362 20.50 4.10 -33.26
CA ILE A 362 20.74 3.86 -31.83
C ILE A 362 20.33 2.42 -31.45
N ASN A 363 19.18 1.95 -31.93
CA ASN A 363 18.75 0.57 -31.68
C ASN A 363 19.70 -0.46 -32.30
N GLN A 364 20.29 -0.18 -33.46
CA GLN A 364 21.33 -1.03 -34.04
C GLN A 364 22.58 -1.07 -33.15
N LEU A 365 23.06 0.08 -32.64
CA LEU A 365 24.19 0.11 -31.70
C LEU A 365 23.92 -0.75 -30.46
N LEU A 366 22.71 -0.64 -29.89
CA LEU A 366 22.30 -1.44 -28.74
C LEU A 366 22.31 -2.95 -29.05
N ASN A 367 21.74 -3.33 -30.20
CA ASN A 367 21.68 -4.74 -30.63
C ASN A 367 23.07 -5.31 -30.94
N SER A 368 23.92 -4.57 -31.66
CA SER A 368 25.28 -5.01 -31.97
C SER A 368 26.11 -5.19 -30.71
N TRP A 369 26.05 -4.24 -29.77
CA TRP A 369 26.73 -4.37 -28.49
C TRP A 369 26.27 -5.61 -27.72
N TRP A 370 24.96 -5.88 -27.70
CA TRP A 370 24.42 -7.08 -27.04
C TRP A 370 24.96 -8.35 -27.67
N TYR A 371 24.97 -8.42 -29.00
CA TYR A 371 25.49 -9.57 -29.73
C TYR A 371 26.98 -9.81 -29.44
N ASP A 372 27.79 -8.76 -29.52
CA ASP A 372 29.24 -8.85 -29.33
C ASP A 372 29.64 -9.23 -27.90
N GLU A 373 29.02 -8.59 -26.91
CA GLU A 373 29.45 -8.73 -25.51
C GLU A 373 28.75 -9.90 -24.79
N ILE A 374 27.52 -10.23 -25.17
CA ILE A 374 26.74 -11.28 -24.51
C ILE A 374 26.72 -12.57 -25.32
N TYR A 375 26.46 -12.50 -26.63
CA TYR A 375 26.34 -13.73 -27.42
C TYR A 375 27.71 -14.30 -27.80
N LEU A 376 28.55 -13.51 -28.48
CA LEU A 376 29.90 -13.93 -28.85
C LEU A 376 30.87 -13.98 -27.66
N GLY A 377 30.70 -13.09 -26.67
CA GLY A 377 31.46 -13.12 -25.42
C GLY A 377 31.26 -14.42 -24.63
N PHE A 378 30.08 -15.04 -24.75
CA PHE A 378 29.80 -16.34 -24.12
C PHE A 378 30.47 -17.51 -24.85
N GLU A 379 30.44 -17.53 -26.19
CA GLU A 379 31.10 -18.56 -27.02
C GLU A 379 32.63 -18.56 -26.94
N ARG A 380 33.26 -17.48 -26.45
CA ARG A 380 34.72 -17.41 -26.30
C ARG A 380 35.23 -17.87 -24.93
N ASN A 381 34.35 -17.93 -23.93
CA ASN A 381 34.70 -18.25 -22.54
C ASN A 381 34.26 -19.67 -22.12
N TYR A 382 33.61 -20.39 -23.04
CA TYR A 382 33.30 -21.82 -23.01
C TYR A 382 33.79 -22.46 -24.30
#